data_AF-S4PEH9-F1
#
_entry.id   AF-S4PEH9-F1
#
_cell.length_a   1.000
_cell.length_b   1.000
_cell.length_c   1.000
_cell.angle_alpha   90.00
_cell.angle_beta   90.00
_cell.angle_gamma   90.00
#
_symmetry.space_group_name_H-M   'P 1'
#
loop_
_entity.id
_entity.type
_entity.pdbx_description
1 polymer ?
#
loop_
_entity_poly.entity_id
_entity_poly.type
_entity_poly.pdbx_seq_one_letter_code
_entity_poly.pdbx_strand_id
1 'polypeptide(L)'
;MEAKLREYRALRRRKEMIDNAKEKLVQTREKLFNFLIPKFLRDMEKDKNEDTVLLLENEEVLDKNDVPKTHLIMEEEVENESVVEENQESWLYFTIKWLLYATIWITLYVIFLKLQFGAVFFVVSALIGICLNTRTRPKKKGEVSAYSVFNAHCVSIDGTLKAEQFEKEIRFGPGSVR
;
A
#
# COMPACT_ATOMS: atom_id res chain seq x y z
N MET A 1 0.97 -53.04 -14.01
CA MET A 1 -0.21 -52.59 -13.21
C MET A 1 0.21 -51.71 -12.03
N GLU A 2 1.27 -52.05 -11.32
CA GLU A 2 1.76 -51.32 -10.12
C GLU A 2 2.21 -49.87 -10.35
N ALA A 3 2.77 -49.55 -11.53
CA ALA A 3 3.18 -48.17 -11.85
C ALA A 3 1.99 -47.20 -11.87
N LYS A 4 0.87 -47.59 -12.50
CA LYS A 4 -0.38 -46.80 -12.53
C LYS A 4 -0.98 -46.58 -11.14
N LEU A 5 -0.87 -47.58 -10.25
CA LEU A 5 -1.31 -47.47 -8.85
C LEU A 5 -0.46 -46.48 -8.05
N ARG A 6 0.86 -46.44 -8.29
CA ARG A 6 1.77 -45.47 -7.65
C ARG A 6 1.46 -44.03 -8.10
N GLU A 7 1.26 -43.83 -9.40
CA GLU A 7 0.86 -42.53 -9.96
C GLU A 7 -0.48 -42.06 -9.38
N TYR A 8 -1.48 -42.95 -9.31
CA TYR A 8 -2.78 -42.63 -8.72
C TYR A 8 -2.68 -42.20 -7.25
N ARG A 9 -1.88 -42.92 -6.43
CA ARG A 9 -1.65 -42.55 -5.02
C ARG A 9 -0.93 -41.20 -4.89
N ALA A 10 0.04 -40.92 -5.77
CA ALA A 10 0.74 -39.65 -5.78
C ALA A 10 -0.18 -38.49 -6.16
N LEU A 11 -1.05 -38.67 -7.16
CA LEU A 11 -2.05 -37.68 -7.57
C LEU A 11 -3.07 -37.42 -6.46
N ARG A 12 -3.56 -38.47 -5.80
CA ARG A 12 -4.52 -38.35 -4.69
C ARG A 12 -3.94 -37.54 -3.52
N ARG A 13 -2.70 -37.82 -3.09
CA ARG A 13 -2.03 -37.05 -2.03
C ARG A 13 -1.86 -35.58 -2.39
N ARG A 14 -1.48 -35.29 -3.65
CA ARG A 14 -1.37 -33.90 -4.13
C ARG A 14 -2.71 -33.18 -4.05
N LYS A 15 -3.80 -33.84 -4.45
CA LYS A 15 -5.15 -33.27 -4.38
C LYS A 15 -5.58 -33.01 -2.94
N GLU A 16 -5.38 -33.98 -2.04
CA GLU A 16 -5.67 -33.82 -0.60
C GLU A 16 -4.87 -32.67 0.04
N MET A 17 -3.59 -32.48 -0.32
CA MET A 17 -2.81 -31.34 0.17
C MET A 17 -3.31 -30.00 -0.37
N ILE A 18 -3.75 -29.94 -1.64
CA ILE A 18 -4.32 -28.73 -2.24
C ILE A 18 -5.65 -28.39 -1.57
N ASP A 19 -6.51 -29.38 -1.34
CA ASP A 19 -7.84 -29.17 -0.74
C ASP A 19 -7.71 -28.72 0.73
N ASN A 20 -6.83 -29.34 1.52
CA ASN A 20 -6.53 -28.91 2.89
C ASN A 20 -5.91 -27.49 2.94
N ALA A 21 -5.02 -27.17 1.99
CA ALA A 21 -4.47 -25.81 1.88
C ALA A 21 -5.54 -24.78 1.54
N LYS A 22 -6.49 -25.11 0.66
CA LYS A 22 -7.65 -24.25 0.34
C LYS A 22 -8.54 -24.03 1.54
N GLU A 23 -8.90 -25.09 2.28
CA GLU A 23 -9.73 -24.99 3.49
C GLU A 23 -9.09 -24.09 4.54
N LYS A 24 -7.78 -24.26 4.79
CA LYS A 24 -7.03 -23.38 5.70
C LYS A 24 -7.00 -21.93 5.23
N LEU A 25 -6.88 -21.69 3.93
CA LEU A 25 -6.89 -20.35 3.35
C LEU A 25 -8.27 -19.70 3.47
N VAL A 26 -9.35 -20.44 3.23
CA VAL A 26 -10.72 -19.95 3.44
C VAL A 26 -10.94 -19.62 4.91
N GLN A 27 -10.53 -20.49 5.82
CA GLN A 27 -10.68 -20.27 7.26
C GLN A 27 -9.86 -19.06 7.77
N THR A 28 -8.63 -18.85 7.26
CA THR A 28 -7.84 -17.67 7.60
C THR A 28 -8.43 -16.40 6.99
N ARG A 29 -8.91 -16.46 5.74
CA ARG A 29 -9.64 -15.35 5.10
C ARG A 29 -10.84 -14.93 5.93
N GLU A 30 -11.69 -15.86 6.36
CA GLU A 30 -12.89 -15.55 7.15
C GLU A 30 -12.55 -14.93 8.50
N LYS A 31 -11.54 -15.46 9.19
CA LYS A 31 -11.05 -14.88 10.46
C LYS A 31 -10.51 -13.46 10.26
N LEU A 32 -9.74 -13.24 9.20
CA LEU A 32 -9.20 -11.92 8.85
C LEU A 32 -10.30 -10.95 8.43
N PHE A 33 -11.30 -11.40 7.67
CA PHE A 33 -12.44 -10.58 7.25
C PHE A 33 -13.27 -10.15 8.46
N ASN A 34 -13.55 -11.07 9.40
CA ASN A 34 -14.26 -10.76 10.64
C ASN A 34 -13.46 -9.86 11.60
N PHE A 35 -12.13 -9.92 11.57
CA PHE A 35 -11.26 -9.07 12.39
C PHE A 35 -11.05 -7.67 11.79
N LEU A 36 -10.87 -7.59 10.47
CA LEU A 36 -10.53 -6.36 9.77
C LEU A 36 -11.76 -5.52 9.42
N ILE A 37 -12.96 -6.12 9.36
CA ILE A 37 -14.20 -5.41 9.05
C ILE A 37 -14.88 -4.97 10.34
N PRO A 38 -14.88 -3.66 10.65
CA PRO A 38 -15.62 -3.14 11.78
C PRO A 38 -17.13 -3.36 11.60
N LYS A 39 -17.86 -3.55 12.71
CA LYS A 39 -19.31 -3.85 12.73
C LYS A 39 -20.17 -2.89 11.86
N PHE A 40 -19.74 -1.65 11.65
CA PHE A 40 -20.48 -0.67 10.84
C PHE A 40 -20.50 -0.96 9.33
N LEU A 41 -19.50 -1.66 8.77
CA LEU A 41 -19.51 -2.06 7.36
C LEU A 41 -20.42 -3.27 7.11
N ARG A 42 -20.52 -4.16 8.10
CA ARG A 42 -21.49 -5.28 8.08
C ARG A 42 -22.93 -4.78 7.99
N ASP A 43 -23.28 -3.70 8.69
CA ASP A 43 -24.61 -3.08 8.60
C ASP A 43 -24.85 -2.46 7.22
N MET A 44 -23.82 -1.87 6.61
CA MET A 44 -23.93 -1.24 5.29
C MET A 44 -24.08 -2.25 4.14
N GLU A 45 -23.48 -3.45 4.27
CA GLU A 45 -23.67 -4.55 3.32
C GLU A 45 -25.02 -5.23 3.50
N LYS A 46 -25.57 -5.23 4.72
CA LYS A 46 -26.93 -5.72 4.99
C LYS A 46 -28.00 -4.88 4.27
N ASP A 47 -27.81 -3.56 4.22
CA ASP A 47 -28.72 -2.61 3.55
C ASP A 47 -28.68 -2.72 2.00
N LYS A 48 -27.58 -3.25 1.45
CA LYS A 48 -27.39 -3.34 -0.01
C LYS A 48 -27.90 -4.65 -0.63
N ASN A 49 -28.23 -5.64 0.20
CA ASN A 49 -28.71 -6.96 -0.24
C ASN A 49 -30.20 -6.99 -0.59
N GLU A 50 -30.96 -5.93 -0.33
CA GLU A 50 -32.38 -5.87 -0.68
C GLU A 50 -32.61 -5.60 -2.19
N ASP A 51 -31.62 -5.03 -2.90
CA ASP A 51 -31.75 -4.66 -4.33
C ASP A 51 -31.10 -5.65 -5.32
N THR A 52 -30.40 -6.70 -4.85
CA THR A 52 -29.72 -7.70 -5.70
C THR A 52 -30.31 -9.09 -5.53
N VAL A 53 -31.60 -9.23 -5.85
CA VAL A 53 -32.24 -10.53 -6.08
C VAL A 53 -31.77 -11.06 -7.44
N LEU A 54 -31.25 -12.30 -7.45
CA LEU A 54 -31.33 -13.32 -8.52
C LEU A 54 -30.00 -14.12 -8.59
N LEU A 55 -29.91 -15.21 -7.82
CA LEU A 55 -29.62 -16.57 -8.33
C LEU A 55 -29.38 -17.55 -7.16
N LEU A 56 -30.23 -18.58 -7.08
CA LEU A 56 -30.09 -19.85 -6.36
C LEU A 56 -30.25 -19.87 -4.82
N GLU A 57 -31.52 -20.04 -4.43
CA GLU A 57 -32.06 -21.26 -3.79
C GLU A 57 -31.39 -21.84 -2.51
N ASN A 58 -32.25 -21.98 -1.50
CA ASN A 58 -32.23 -22.87 -0.33
C ASN A 58 -31.82 -22.34 1.06
N GLU A 59 -32.89 -22.29 1.86
CA GLU A 59 -33.08 -22.65 3.27
C GLU A 59 -32.72 -21.68 4.41
N GLU A 60 -33.72 -21.63 5.29
CA GLU A 60 -33.96 -20.82 6.46
C GLU A 60 -32.99 -21.17 7.62
N VAL A 61 -32.79 -20.23 8.55
CA VAL A 61 -33.31 -20.29 9.94
C VAL A 61 -32.62 -19.24 10.82
N LEU A 62 -33.47 -18.54 11.55
CA LEU A 62 -33.31 -17.58 12.64
C LEU A 62 -32.65 -18.21 13.89
N ASP A 63 -31.76 -17.52 14.63
CA ASP A 63 -31.97 -17.18 16.06
C ASP A 63 -30.85 -16.31 16.67
N LYS A 64 -31.26 -15.54 17.69
CA LYS A 64 -30.53 -14.57 18.51
C LYS A 64 -29.96 -15.23 19.78
N ASN A 65 -29.15 -14.44 20.48
CA ASN A 65 -28.78 -14.50 21.90
C ASN A 65 -27.57 -15.39 22.26
N ASP A 66 -26.51 -14.78 22.79
CA ASP A 66 -26.16 -14.89 24.23
C ASP A 66 -24.76 -14.31 24.55
N VAL A 67 -24.75 -13.45 25.57
CA VAL A 67 -23.63 -13.02 26.44
C VAL A 67 -24.18 -13.37 27.84
N PRO A 68 -23.46 -13.96 28.84
CA PRO A 68 -22.35 -13.29 29.56
C PRO A 68 -21.36 -14.17 30.37
N LYS A 69 -20.35 -13.48 30.96
CA LYS A 69 -19.63 -13.70 32.26
C LYS A 69 -18.10 -13.71 32.11
N THR A 70 -17.35 -12.71 32.58
CA THR A 70 -17.00 -12.31 33.98
C THR A 70 -16.12 -13.33 34.71
N HIS A 71 -14.83 -13.02 34.92
CA HIS A 71 -14.14 -13.32 36.19
C HIS A 71 -12.88 -12.44 36.37
N LEU A 72 -12.81 -11.76 37.52
CA LEU A 72 -11.69 -10.98 38.06
C LEU A 72 -10.75 -11.90 38.86
N ILE A 73 -9.42 -11.73 38.76
CA ILE A 73 -8.45 -12.09 39.82
C ILE A 73 -7.28 -11.10 39.77
N MET A 74 -7.10 -10.34 40.86
CA MET A 74 -5.85 -9.68 41.33
C MET A 74 -4.90 -10.78 41.83
N GLU A 75 -3.58 -10.74 41.73
CA GLU A 75 -2.63 -9.81 42.36
C GLU A 75 -1.20 -10.34 42.07
N GLU A 76 -0.19 -9.54 42.46
CA GLU A 76 1.22 -9.89 42.75
C GLU A 76 2.29 -9.30 41.81
N GLU A 77 3.02 -8.33 42.39
CA GLU A 77 4.23 -7.68 41.91
C GLU A 77 5.41 -8.68 41.82
N VAL A 78 6.40 -8.40 40.96
CA VAL A 78 7.83 -8.29 41.31
C VAL A 78 8.62 -7.97 40.04
N GLU A 79 9.47 -6.97 40.19
CA GLU A 79 10.48 -6.41 39.29
C GLU A 79 11.18 -7.45 38.41
N ASN A 80 11.56 -7.06 37.18
CA ASN A 80 12.89 -7.36 36.62
C ASN A 80 13.16 -6.61 35.30
N GLU A 81 14.29 -5.91 35.32
CA GLU A 81 15.16 -5.53 34.20
C GLU A 81 14.60 -4.63 33.09
N SER A 82 14.99 -3.36 33.20
CA SER A 82 15.10 -2.43 32.08
C SER A 82 16.10 -2.97 31.04
N VAL A 83 15.61 -3.83 30.14
CA VAL A 83 16.29 -4.18 28.91
C VAL A 83 16.03 -3.08 27.90
N VAL A 84 17.11 -2.57 27.32
CA VAL A 84 17.12 -1.52 26.30
C VAL A 84 16.34 -1.99 25.06
N GLU A 85 15.06 -1.60 24.97
CA GLU A 85 14.17 -1.84 23.81
C GLU A 85 14.05 -0.59 22.90
N GLU A 86 15.14 0.14 22.63
CA GLU A 86 15.04 1.39 21.86
C GLU A 86 14.81 1.20 20.34
N ASN A 87 14.88 -0.01 19.79
CA ASN A 87 14.86 -0.19 18.33
C ASN A 87 13.52 -0.69 17.73
N GLN A 88 12.69 -1.43 18.48
CA GLN A 88 11.43 -2.00 17.94
C GLN A 88 10.30 -0.98 17.83
N GLU A 89 10.22 -0.04 18.78
CA GLU A 89 9.20 1.02 18.78
C GLU A 89 9.28 1.91 17.53
N SER A 90 10.49 2.10 16.98
CA SER A 90 10.72 2.95 15.82
C SER A 90 10.03 2.44 14.55
N TRP A 91 10.09 1.13 14.31
CA TRP A 91 9.54 0.51 13.11
C TRP A 91 8.02 0.34 13.20
N LEU A 92 7.51 -0.01 14.40
CA LEU A 92 6.07 -0.04 14.65
C LEU A 92 5.45 1.35 14.51
N TYR A 93 6.05 2.38 15.10
CA TYR A 93 5.61 3.75 14.92
C TYR A 93 5.60 4.17 13.44
N PHE A 94 6.66 3.84 12.69
CA PHE A 94 6.75 4.15 11.27
C PHE A 94 5.66 3.43 10.47
N THR A 95 5.49 2.13 10.69
CA THR A 95 4.47 1.32 9.98
C THR A 95 3.06 1.80 10.29
N ILE A 96 2.73 2.08 11.56
CA ILE A 96 1.43 2.63 11.98
C ILE A 96 1.21 4.01 11.35
N LYS A 97 2.21 4.88 11.36
CA LYS A 97 2.15 6.22 10.76
C LYS A 97 1.86 6.15 9.26
N TRP A 98 2.56 5.29 8.51
CA TRP A 98 2.29 5.11 7.08
C TRP A 98 0.94 4.46 6.82
N LEU A 99 0.54 3.50 7.65
CA LEU A 99 -0.78 2.88 7.56
C LEU A 99 -1.89 3.92 7.75
N LEU A 100 -1.76 4.83 8.72
CA LEU A 100 -2.71 5.92 8.95
C LEU A 100 -2.82 6.84 7.71
N TYR A 101 -1.69 7.24 7.14
CA TYR A 101 -1.72 8.04 5.91
C TYR A 101 -2.37 7.28 4.74
N ALA A 102 -2.08 5.98 4.60
CA ALA A 102 -2.66 5.15 3.55
C ALA A 102 -4.17 4.98 3.72
N THR A 103 -4.67 4.76 4.94
CA THR A 103 -6.12 4.62 5.19
C THR A 103 -6.86 5.92 4.91
N ILE A 104 -6.32 7.07 5.34
CA ILE A 104 -6.88 8.39 5.03
C ILE A 104 -6.94 8.64 3.52
N TRP A 105 -5.88 8.25 2.79
CA TRP A 105 -5.86 8.40 1.34
C TRP A 105 -6.89 7.50 0.65
N ILE A 106 -7.02 6.24 1.08
CA ILE A 106 -7.99 5.28 0.54
C ILE A 106 -9.43 5.75 0.80
N THR A 107 -9.74 6.22 2.00
CA THR A 107 -11.10 6.71 2.31
C THR A 107 -11.46 7.91 1.45
N LEU A 108 -10.53 8.85 1.26
CA LEU A 108 -10.72 9.99 0.37
C LEU A 108 -10.93 9.52 -1.08
N TYR A 109 -10.15 8.54 -1.55
CA TYR A 109 -10.31 7.97 -2.88
C TYR A 109 -11.69 7.33 -3.10
N VAL A 110 -12.21 6.59 -2.11
CA VAL A 110 -13.56 5.98 -2.19
C VAL A 110 -14.65 7.05 -2.30
N ILE A 111 -14.51 8.17 -1.58
CA ILE A 111 -15.42 9.32 -1.70
C ILE A 111 -15.39 9.88 -3.14
N PHE A 112 -14.21 10.07 -3.72
CA PHE A 112 -14.08 10.54 -5.09
C PHE A 112 -14.60 9.55 -6.14
N LEU A 113 -14.51 8.24 -5.88
CA LEU A 113 -15.14 7.22 -6.73
C LEU A 113 -16.67 7.36 -6.74
N LYS A 114 -17.28 7.64 -5.58
CA LYS A 114 -18.73 7.90 -5.49
C LYS A 114 -19.13 9.18 -6.24
N LEU A 115 -18.26 10.17 -6.27
CA LEU A 115 -18.43 11.41 -7.04
C LEU A 115 -18.12 11.24 -8.55
N GLN A 116 -17.85 10.02 -9.02
CA GLN A 116 -17.40 9.72 -10.39
C GLN A 116 -16.13 10.47 -10.84
N PHE A 117 -15.37 11.01 -9.89
CA PHE A 117 -14.17 11.81 -10.12
C PHE A 117 -12.89 11.13 -9.61
N GLY A 118 -12.97 9.84 -9.29
CA GLY A 118 -11.86 9.05 -8.75
C GLY A 118 -10.63 9.03 -9.65
N ALA A 119 -10.81 8.96 -10.98
CA ALA A 119 -9.70 8.96 -11.93
C ALA A 119 -8.84 10.24 -11.81
N VAL A 120 -9.47 11.40 -11.65
CA VAL A 120 -8.76 12.68 -11.53
C VAL A 120 -8.02 12.75 -10.20
N PHE A 121 -8.66 12.35 -9.10
CA PHE A 121 -7.99 12.26 -7.80
C PHE A 121 -6.75 11.35 -7.86
N PHE A 122 -6.88 10.19 -8.49
CA PHE A 122 -5.78 9.24 -8.65
C PHE A 122 -4.63 9.83 -9.46
N VAL A 123 -4.91 10.44 -10.62
CA VAL A 123 -3.89 11.07 -11.48
C VAL A 123 -3.18 12.20 -10.73
N VAL A 124 -3.91 13.09 -10.06
CA VAL A 124 -3.32 14.18 -9.27
C VAL A 124 -2.46 13.63 -8.14
N SER A 125 -2.93 12.61 -7.42
CA SER A 125 -2.15 11.96 -6.37
C SER A 125 -0.88 11.30 -6.92
N ALA A 126 -0.96 10.65 -8.08
CA ALA A 126 0.21 10.04 -8.72
C ALA A 126 1.22 11.10 -9.15
N LEU A 127 0.77 12.21 -9.73
CA LEU A 127 1.63 13.35 -10.08
C LEU A 127 2.30 13.93 -8.84
N ILE A 128 1.57 14.13 -7.73
CA ILE A 128 2.16 14.59 -6.46
C ILE A 128 3.20 13.58 -5.98
N GLY A 129 2.90 12.28 -6.02
CA GLY A 129 3.83 11.22 -5.64
C GLY A 129 5.11 11.24 -6.47
N ILE A 130 4.99 11.39 -7.79
CA ILE A 130 6.14 11.55 -8.69
C ILE A 130 6.90 12.82 -8.35
N CYS A 131 6.24 13.97 -8.22
CA CYS A 131 6.88 15.24 -7.89
C CYS A 131 7.66 15.20 -6.58
N LEU A 132 7.12 14.56 -5.54
CA LEU A 132 7.78 14.40 -4.24
C LEU A 132 8.91 13.36 -4.27
N ASN A 133 8.80 12.34 -5.12
CA ASN A 133 9.82 11.29 -5.25
C ASN A 133 10.99 11.72 -6.16
N THR A 134 10.67 12.46 -7.23
CA THR A 134 11.68 13.06 -8.10
C THR A 134 12.45 14.13 -7.35
N ARG A 135 13.78 14.18 -7.55
CA ARG A 135 14.66 15.13 -6.86
C ARG A 135 14.29 16.58 -7.21
N THR A 136 13.51 17.23 -6.35
CA THR A 136 13.19 18.67 -6.45
C THR A 136 14.24 19.58 -5.81
N ARG A 137 15.20 19.00 -5.07
CA ARG A 137 16.25 19.77 -4.39
C ARG A 137 17.33 20.25 -5.37
N PRO A 138 17.87 21.46 -5.18
CA PRO A 138 19.03 21.91 -5.95
C PRO A 138 20.18 20.90 -5.78
N LYS A 139 20.88 20.61 -6.87
CA LYS A 139 22.02 19.70 -6.85
C LYS A 139 23.01 20.12 -5.78
N LYS A 140 23.51 19.17 -4.98
CA LYS A 140 24.64 19.46 -4.10
C LYS A 140 25.86 19.75 -4.97
N LYS A 141 26.68 20.71 -4.52
CA LYS A 141 27.92 21.10 -5.19
C LYS A 141 28.85 19.87 -5.26
N GLY A 142 29.05 19.32 -6.45
CA GLY A 142 29.85 18.11 -6.69
C GLY A 142 29.06 16.83 -6.99
N GLU A 143 27.73 16.86 -7.05
CA GLU A 143 26.96 15.69 -7.50
C GLU A 143 27.16 15.45 -9.01
N VAL A 144 27.76 14.30 -9.32
CA VAL A 144 28.02 13.82 -10.68
C VAL A 144 26.71 13.81 -11.47
N SER A 145 26.65 14.61 -12.54
CA SER A 145 25.53 14.57 -13.48
C SER A 145 25.66 13.38 -14.42
N ALA A 146 24.57 12.90 -15.01
CA ALA A 146 24.65 11.88 -16.06
C ALA A 146 25.54 12.33 -17.25
N TYR A 147 25.58 13.63 -17.52
CA TYR A 147 26.45 14.24 -18.52
C TYR A 147 27.93 14.33 -18.11
N SER A 148 28.26 14.08 -16.84
CA SER A 148 29.65 14.02 -16.38
C SER A 148 30.45 12.88 -17.03
N VAL A 149 29.77 11.84 -17.53
CA VAL A 149 30.40 10.76 -18.30
C VAL A 149 31.00 11.29 -19.61
N PHE A 150 30.39 12.33 -20.19
CA PHE A 150 30.82 12.94 -21.45
C PHE A 150 31.57 14.26 -21.26
N ASN A 151 31.50 14.85 -20.07
CA ASN A 151 32.12 16.13 -19.75
C ASN A 151 32.63 16.13 -18.31
N ALA A 152 33.74 15.40 -18.09
CA ALA A 152 34.34 15.19 -16.78
C ALA A 152 34.79 16.49 -16.09
N HIS A 153 35.09 17.54 -16.87
CA HIS A 153 35.56 18.82 -16.35
C HIS A 153 34.43 19.84 -16.10
N CYS A 154 33.17 19.46 -16.35
CA CYS A 154 32.00 20.35 -16.24
C CYS A 154 32.18 21.68 -17.00
N VAL A 155 32.91 21.68 -18.11
CA VAL A 155 33.16 22.88 -18.92
C VAL A 155 32.01 23.07 -19.91
N SER A 156 31.57 24.31 -20.16
CA SER A 156 30.57 24.56 -21.21
C SER A 156 31.05 24.00 -22.56
N ILE A 157 30.24 23.17 -23.21
CA ILE A 157 30.57 22.63 -24.54
C ILE A 157 30.46 23.74 -25.57
N ASP A 158 31.47 23.85 -26.44
CA ASP A 158 31.45 24.80 -27.55
C ASP A 158 30.24 24.55 -28.47
N GLY A 159 29.50 25.61 -28.78
CA GLY A 159 28.23 25.55 -29.53
C GLY A 159 26.97 25.41 -28.66
N THR A 160 27.09 25.19 -27.34
CA THR A 160 25.96 25.36 -26.41
C THR A 160 25.84 26.82 -26.00
N LEU A 161 24.62 27.35 -25.94
CA LEU A 161 24.36 28.73 -25.51
C LEU A 161 24.77 28.93 -24.04
N LYS A 162 25.77 29.79 -23.81
CA LYS A 162 26.20 30.17 -22.45
C LYS A 162 25.18 31.13 -21.82
N ALA A 163 24.99 31.04 -20.51
CA ALA A 163 24.12 31.96 -19.77
C ALA A 163 24.57 33.43 -19.93
N GLU A 164 25.88 33.68 -19.93
CA GLU A 164 26.45 35.03 -20.15
C GLU A 164 26.15 35.59 -21.54
N GLN A 165 26.16 34.73 -22.56
CA GLN A 165 25.77 35.11 -23.92
C GLN A 165 24.28 35.49 -23.96
N PHE A 166 23.42 34.66 -23.36
CA PHE A 166 21.98 34.95 -23.25
C PHE A 166 21.71 36.25 -22.50
N GLU A 167 22.39 36.50 -21.37
CA GLU A 167 22.24 37.75 -20.61
C GLU A 167 22.59 38.96 -21.48
N LYS A 168 23.68 38.85 -22.27
CA LYS A 168 24.14 39.92 -23.16
C LYS A 168 23.19 40.13 -24.34
N GLU A 169 22.66 39.07 -24.94
CA GLU A 169 21.68 39.15 -26.03
C GLU A 169 20.33 39.70 -25.56
N ILE A 170 19.88 39.35 -24.35
CA ILE A 170 18.66 39.91 -23.76
C ILE A 170 18.84 41.40 -23.44
N ARG A 171 20.00 41.79 -22.92
CA ARG A 171 20.25 43.19 -22.51
C ARG A 171 20.53 44.12 -23.69
N PHE A 172 21.24 43.64 -24.70
CA PHE A 172 21.80 44.47 -25.77
C PHE A 172 21.30 44.10 -27.17
N GLY A 173 20.43 43.10 -27.29
CA GLY A 173 19.86 42.64 -28.55
C GLY A 173 20.69 41.55 -29.25
N PRO A 174 20.08 40.91 -30.27
CA PRO A 174 20.72 39.85 -31.04
C PRO A 174 21.96 40.38 -31.78
N GLY A 175 23.09 39.68 -31.66
CA GLY A 175 24.38 40.06 -32.29
C GLY A 175 25.32 40.90 -31.43
N SER A 176 24.99 41.16 -30.17
CA SER A 176 25.86 41.88 -29.20
C SER A 176 27.13 41.08 -28.78
N VAL A 177 27.15 39.79 -29.07
CA VAL A 177 28.26 38.90 -28.71
C VAL A 177 29.09 38.63 -29.95
N ARG A 178 30.30 39.20 -29.99
CA ARG A 178 31.34 38.97 -31.01
C ARG A 178 32.50 38.24 -30.35
#